data_AF-A0A2Z4YT82-F1
#
_entry.id   AF-A0A2Z4YT82-F1
#
_cell.length_a   1.000
_cell.length_b   1.000
_cell.length_c   1.000
_cell.angle_alpha   90.00
_cell.angle_beta   90.00
_cell.angle_gamma   90.00
#
_symmetry.space_group_name_H-M   'P 1'
#
loop_
_entity.id
_entity.type
_entity.pdbx_description
1 polymer ?
#
loop_
_entity_poly.entity_id
_entity_poly.type
_entity_poly.pdbx_seq_one_letter_code
_entity_poly.pdbx_strand_id
1 'polypeptide(L)'
;MPHKHNAARRHHIGKMKFKVTNWAEYEAALRRRGSLTVWITPEALIGWAAPRRRTRGGQPLYSDLAIETTLMLGMVFGLRLRQSEGLLSSVLDMMGLDLPVPDHTTLSRRARTWKPLSKSNDRQPVADGPVHVLIDSTGLKVYGAGQWLEEKHGVKSRRSWRKLHLAVDADSGEIIAHSLTDQETGDASQLEPLLDHINDEIDQFTADGAYDGYPTYDAVLRHSAGARVVIPPRSNAVERPNVQASCQRDDHISSMQADGRPKWQTSTGYGKRALIETAMGRYKGIIGPRLHARSFRSQQTEAAIGVTILNRMLACGRPKSVRCEAPTAATK
;
A
#
# COMPACT_ATOMS: atom_id res chain seq x y z
N MET A 1 7.41 -13.13 6.67
CA MET A 1 8.46 -13.66 7.59
C MET A 1 8.45 -15.21 7.70
N PRO A 2 9.56 -15.95 7.42
CA PRO A 2 9.54 -17.42 7.25
C PRO A 2 9.56 -18.27 8.54
N HIS A 3 9.74 -17.67 9.73
CA HIS A 3 10.28 -18.41 10.89
C HIS A 3 9.51 -18.28 12.21
N LYS A 4 8.18 -18.11 12.18
CA LYS A 4 7.37 -18.02 13.42
C LYS A 4 7.18 -19.35 14.16
N HIS A 5 7.26 -20.50 13.49
CA HIS A 5 6.80 -21.78 14.08
C HIS A 5 7.89 -22.78 14.52
N ASN A 6 9.18 -22.43 14.44
CA ASN A 6 10.29 -23.29 14.88
C ASN A 6 11.33 -22.49 15.69
N ALA A 7 10.89 -21.89 16.80
CA ALA A 7 11.77 -21.07 17.65
C ALA A 7 12.82 -21.91 18.40
N ALA A 8 12.48 -23.14 18.79
CA ALA A 8 13.29 -23.97 19.70
C ALA A 8 14.46 -24.73 19.05
N ARG A 9 14.60 -24.74 17.70
CA ARG A 9 15.60 -25.54 16.96
C ARG A 9 16.45 -24.72 15.99
N ARG A 10 16.70 -23.43 16.26
CA ARG A 10 17.41 -22.56 15.31
C ARG A 10 18.93 -22.76 15.36
N HIS A 11 19.50 -23.22 14.25
CA HIS A 11 20.81 -22.73 13.83
C HIS A 11 20.67 -21.23 13.47
N HIS A 12 21.61 -20.39 13.89
CA HIS A 12 21.59 -18.96 13.57
C HIS A 12 21.86 -18.76 12.06
N ILE A 13 20.81 -18.69 11.26
CA ILE A 13 20.92 -18.33 9.84
C ILE A 13 21.27 -16.85 9.77
N GLY A 14 22.46 -16.54 9.28
CA GLY A 14 22.92 -15.16 9.09
C GLY A 14 21.98 -14.35 8.21
N LYS A 15 21.81 -13.06 8.52
CA LYS A 15 21.00 -12.16 7.70
C LYS A 15 21.54 -12.12 6.27
N MET A 16 20.66 -12.32 5.29
CA MET A 16 21.00 -12.11 3.88
C MET A 16 21.43 -10.66 3.65
N LYS A 17 22.53 -10.47 2.92
CA LYS A 17 23.02 -9.16 2.50
C LYS A 17 22.54 -8.87 1.07
N PHE A 18 22.20 -7.62 0.81
CA PHE A 18 21.78 -7.13 -0.50
C PHE A 18 22.63 -5.93 -0.91
N LYS A 19 22.87 -5.78 -2.21
CA LYS A 19 23.55 -4.64 -2.82
C LYS A 19 22.61 -3.94 -3.79
N VAL A 20 22.54 -2.61 -3.73
CA VAL A 20 21.81 -1.80 -4.73
C VAL A 20 22.73 -1.57 -5.92
N THR A 21 22.30 -1.99 -7.11
CA THR A 21 23.09 -1.92 -8.35
C THR A 21 22.99 -0.57 -9.04
N ASN A 22 21.89 0.16 -8.88
CA ASN A 22 21.62 1.46 -9.48
C ASN A 22 21.71 2.62 -8.46
N TRP A 23 22.69 2.59 -7.55
CA TRP A 23 22.74 3.53 -6.41
C TRP A 23 22.70 5.01 -6.83
N ALA A 24 23.46 5.43 -7.84
CA ALA A 24 23.48 6.83 -8.27
C ALA A 24 22.12 7.32 -8.78
N GLU A 25 21.43 6.52 -9.59
CA GLU A 25 20.07 6.81 -10.06
C GLU A 25 19.08 6.86 -8.88
N TYR A 26 19.16 5.88 -7.98
CA TYR A 26 18.29 5.81 -6.83
C TYR A 26 18.52 6.97 -5.84
N GLU A 27 19.77 7.38 -5.62
CA GLU A 27 20.13 8.52 -4.77
C GLU A 27 19.62 9.84 -5.35
N ALA A 28 19.73 10.05 -6.66
CA ALA A 28 19.13 11.18 -7.35
C ALA A 28 17.59 11.18 -7.21
N ALA A 29 16.95 10.01 -7.32
CA ALA A 29 15.52 9.86 -7.10
C ALA A 29 15.11 10.20 -5.66
N LEU A 30 15.87 9.75 -4.65
CA LEU A 30 15.63 10.08 -3.25
C LEU A 30 15.71 11.59 -2.99
N ARG A 31 16.71 12.27 -3.56
CA ARG A 31 16.80 13.74 -3.50
C ARG A 31 15.60 14.41 -4.16
N ARG A 32 15.19 13.94 -5.35
CA ARG A 32 14.06 14.49 -6.10
C ARG A 32 12.74 14.43 -5.34
N ARG A 33 12.51 13.40 -4.52
CA ARG A 33 11.28 13.27 -3.70
C ARG A 33 11.08 14.44 -2.72
N GLY A 34 12.15 15.15 -2.34
CA GLY A 34 12.06 16.37 -1.52
C GLY A 34 11.75 17.65 -2.32
N SER A 35 11.78 17.59 -3.64
CA SER A 35 11.49 18.76 -4.50
C SER A 35 9.99 19.06 -4.53
N LEU A 36 9.62 20.33 -4.41
CA LEU A 36 8.23 20.79 -4.54
C LEU A 36 7.65 20.50 -5.92
N THR A 37 8.49 20.46 -6.96
CA THR A 37 8.07 20.21 -8.35
C THR A 37 7.55 18.79 -8.61
N VAL A 38 7.81 17.85 -7.70
CA VAL A 38 7.19 16.51 -7.74
C VAL A 38 5.73 16.58 -7.28
N TRP A 39 5.41 17.52 -6.40
CA TRP A 39 4.10 17.60 -5.74
C TRP A 39 3.19 18.63 -6.41
N ILE A 40 3.75 19.78 -6.77
CA ILE A 40 3.09 20.88 -7.49
C ILE A 40 3.46 20.72 -8.97
N THR A 41 2.65 19.94 -9.70
CA THR A 41 2.94 19.64 -11.10
C THR A 41 2.37 20.71 -12.03
N PRO A 42 2.92 20.90 -13.24
CA PRO A 42 2.36 21.82 -14.23
C PRO A 42 0.88 21.54 -14.54
N GLU A 43 0.48 20.27 -14.60
CA GLU A 43 -0.90 19.86 -14.84
C GLU A 43 -1.83 20.31 -13.70
N ALA A 44 -1.35 20.24 -12.45
CA ALA A 44 -2.09 20.75 -11.30
C ALA A 44 -2.28 22.26 -11.36
N LEU A 45 -1.22 23.00 -11.73
CA LEU A 45 -1.28 24.45 -11.86
C LEU A 45 -2.22 24.90 -13.00
N ILE A 46 -2.16 24.23 -14.16
CA ILE A 46 -3.06 24.51 -15.29
C ILE A 46 -4.51 24.16 -14.93
N GLY A 47 -4.72 23.03 -14.25
CA GLY A 47 -6.03 22.53 -13.85
C GLY A 47 -6.50 23.04 -12.48
N TRP A 48 -5.96 24.14 -11.96
CA TRP A 48 -6.15 24.54 -10.56
C TRP A 48 -7.60 24.95 -10.24
N ALA A 49 -8.19 25.77 -11.10
CA ALA A 49 -9.56 26.24 -10.97
C ALA A 49 -10.56 25.13 -11.31
N ALA A 50 -11.67 25.06 -10.58
CA ALA A 50 -12.71 24.09 -10.90
C ALA A 50 -13.44 24.47 -12.20
N PRO A 51 -13.87 23.48 -13.01
CA PRO A 51 -14.72 23.76 -14.16
C PRO A 51 -16.06 24.35 -13.71
N ARG A 52 -16.56 25.32 -14.47
CA ARG A 52 -17.84 25.97 -14.20
C ARG A 52 -18.96 24.95 -14.19
N ARG A 53 -19.67 24.85 -13.07
CA ARG A 53 -20.82 23.98 -12.89
C ARG A 53 -22.01 24.52 -13.70
N ARG A 54 -22.69 23.65 -14.44
CA ARG A 54 -23.91 23.95 -15.21
C ARG A 54 -25.22 23.64 -14.46
N THR A 55 -25.12 23.06 -13.27
CA THR A 55 -26.26 22.67 -12.42
C THR A 55 -26.43 23.59 -11.20
N ARG A 56 -27.62 23.60 -10.59
CA ARG A 56 -27.98 24.48 -9.47
C ARG A 56 -27.08 24.23 -8.24
N GLY A 57 -26.57 25.31 -7.65
CA GLY A 57 -25.71 25.31 -6.45
C GLY A 57 -24.54 26.27 -6.58
N GLY A 58 -23.73 26.40 -5.52
CA GLY A 58 -22.51 27.22 -5.54
C GLY A 58 -21.47 26.69 -6.53
N GLN A 59 -20.69 27.61 -7.11
CA GLN A 59 -19.58 27.28 -8.01
C GLN A 59 -18.36 26.83 -7.19
N PRO A 60 -17.79 25.65 -7.44
CA PRO A 60 -16.51 25.28 -6.84
C PRO A 60 -15.42 26.20 -7.37
N LEU A 61 -14.56 26.72 -6.49
CA LEU A 61 -13.39 27.52 -6.88
C LEU A 61 -12.20 26.63 -7.26
N TYR A 62 -12.04 25.51 -6.57
CA TYR A 62 -10.88 24.61 -6.70
C TYR A 62 -11.27 23.27 -7.33
N SER A 63 -10.43 22.80 -8.26
CA SER A 63 -10.52 21.46 -8.83
C SER A 63 -10.18 20.38 -7.78
N ASP A 64 -10.54 19.12 -8.04
CA ASP A 64 -10.10 18.02 -7.17
C ASP A 64 -8.57 17.86 -7.17
N LEU A 65 -7.91 18.20 -8.27
CA LEU A 65 -6.46 18.16 -8.39
C LEU A 65 -5.78 19.20 -7.49
N ALA A 66 -6.31 20.42 -7.38
CA ALA A 66 -5.80 21.43 -6.45
C ALA A 66 -5.93 20.97 -4.98
N ILE A 67 -7.07 20.35 -4.63
CA ILE A 67 -7.27 19.78 -3.29
C ILE A 67 -6.29 18.63 -3.03
N GLU A 68 -6.14 17.71 -3.97
CA GLU A 68 -5.22 16.58 -3.87
C GLU A 68 -3.78 17.06 -3.72
N THR A 69 -3.31 17.99 -4.56
CA THR A 69 -1.97 18.57 -4.48
C THR A 69 -1.70 19.19 -3.12
N THR A 70 -2.65 19.96 -2.58
CA THR A 70 -2.50 20.60 -1.26
C THR A 70 -2.43 19.56 -0.13
N LEU A 71 -3.27 18.52 -0.18
CA LEU A 71 -3.28 17.44 0.81
C LEU A 71 -2.01 16.58 0.72
N MET A 72 -1.55 16.26 -0.49
CA MET A 72 -0.29 15.54 -0.72
C MET A 72 0.89 16.30 -0.12
N LEU A 73 0.98 17.60 -0.42
CA LEU A 73 2.03 18.46 0.12
C LEU A 73 2.01 18.45 1.66
N GLY A 74 0.82 18.57 2.25
CA GLY A 74 0.66 18.48 3.70
C GLY A 74 1.16 17.16 4.28
N MET A 75 0.79 16.04 3.67
CA MET A 75 1.16 14.71 4.16
C MET A 75 2.65 14.41 3.97
N VAL A 76 3.25 14.77 2.84
CA VAL A 76 4.68 14.56 2.56
C VAL A 76 5.56 15.32 3.55
N PHE A 77 5.20 16.56 3.88
CA PHE A 77 5.97 17.42 4.78
C PHE A 77 5.50 17.38 6.25
N GLY A 78 4.56 16.50 6.58
CA GLY A 78 4.06 16.35 7.96
C GLY A 78 3.30 17.57 8.50
N LEU A 79 2.72 18.38 7.62
CA LEU A 79 2.03 19.63 7.95
C LEU A 79 0.55 19.38 8.23
N ARG A 80 -0.01 20.16 9.18
CA ARG A 80 -1.46 20.25 9.38
C ARG A 80 -2.09 21.13 8.30
N LEU A 81 -3.40 20.99 8.07
CA LEU A 81 -4.11 21.70 6.99
C LEU A 81 -3.86 23.22 6.93
N ARG A 82 -3.77 23.91 8.08
CA ARG A 82 -3.45 25.36 8.13
C ARG A 82 -2.00 25.67 7.74
N GLN A 83 -1.08 24.79 8.09
CA GLN A 83 0.32 24.92 7.69
C GLN A 83 0.49 24.59 6.21
N SER A 84 -0.26 23.60 5.68
CA SER A 84 -0.32 23.31 4.25
C SER A 84 -0.85 24.51 3.44
N GLU A 85 -1.92 25.15 3.92
CA GLU A 85 -2.47 26.38 3.37
C GLU A 85 -1.41 27.50 3.31
N GLY A 86 -0.76 27.81 4.44
CA GLY A 86 0.28 28.84 4.49
C GLY A 86 1.53 28.54 3.65
N LEU A 87 1.99 27.29 3.64
CA LEU A 87 3.13 26.86 2.83
C LEU A 87 2.80 27.03 1.34
N LEU A 88 1.65 26.54 0.90
CA LEU A 88 1.26 26.59 -0.50
C LEU A 88 1.07 28.03 -0.97
N SER A 89 0.47 28.91 -0.14
CA SER A 89 0.39 30.35 -0.42
C SER A 89 1.76 30.94 -0.69
N SER A 90 2.70 30.72 0.23
CA SER A 90 4.06 31.25 0.11
C SER A 90 4.77 30.75 -1.15
N VAL A 91 4.55 29.47 -1.52
CA VAL A 91 5.16 28.88 -2.71
C VAL A 91 4.58 29.50 -3.99
N LEU A 92 3.25 29.63 -4.10
CA LEU A 92 2.62 30.23 -5.27
C LEU A 92 2.99 31.71 -5.43
N ASP A 93 3.05 32.45 -4.33
CA ASP A 93 3.52 33.85 -4.30
C ASP A 93 4.95 33.97 -4.80
N MET A 94 5.87 33.12 -4.31
CA MET A 94 7.27 33.09 -4.77
C MET A 94 7.41 32.68 -6.24
N MET A 95 6.47 31.89 -6.76
CA MET A 95 6.41 31.53 -8.18
C MET A 95 5.77 32.61 -9.06
N GLY A 96 5.23 33.68 -8.47
CA GLY A 96 4.52 34.74 -9.18
C GLY A 96 3.19 34.26 -9.78
N LEU A 97 2.56 33.25 -9.18
CA LEU A 97 1.30 32.68 -9.66
C LEU A 97 0.11 33.26 -8.89
N ASP A 98 -0.78 33.96 -9.61
CA ASP A 98 -2.05 34.46 -9.07
C ASP A 98 -3.10 33.33 -9.01
N LEU A 99 -2.83 32.33 -8.17
CA LEU A 99 -3.71 31.18 -7.96
C LEU A 99 -4.24 31.17 -6.52
N PRO A 100 -5.55 31.09 -6.30
CA PRO A 100 -6.11 31.07 -4.95
C PRO A 100 -5.76 29.76 -4.24
N VAL A 101 -5.51 29.80 -2.93
CA VAL A 101 -5.18 28.60 -2.14
C VAL A 101 -6.42 28.05 -1.41
N PRO A 102 -6.70 26.73 -1.49
CA PRO A 102 -7.76 26.13 -0.70
C PRO A 102 -7.49 26.26 0.81
N ASP A 103 -8.39 26.95 1.52
CA ASP A 103 -8.29 27.08 2.96
C ASP A 103 -8.49 25.73 3.69
N HIS A 104 -7.99 25.62 4.92
CA HIS A 104 -8.07 24.41 5.74
C HIS A 104 -9.50 23.88 5.97
N THR A 105 -10.52 24.74 5.98
CA THR A 105 -11.92 24.31 6.10
C THR A 105 -12.41 23.70 4.79
N THR A 106 -12.02 24.26 3.66
CA THR A 106 -12.29 23.74 2.32
C THR A 106 -11.60 22.40 2.11
N LEU A 107 -10.31 22.28 2.48
CA LEU A 107 -9.58 21.01 2.45
C LEU A 107 -10.28 19.93 3.31
N SER A 108 -10.64 20.26 4.56
CA SER A 108 -11.33 19.34 5.47
C SER A 108 -12.68 18.86 4.93
N ARG A 109 -13.46 19.77 4.32
CA ARG A 109 -14.75 19.42 3.71
C ARG A 109 -14.57 18.57 2.46
N ARG A 110 -13.67 18.96 1.55
CA ARG A 110 -13.44 18.26 0.28
C ARG A 110 -12.79 16.90 0.48
N ALA A 111 -11.93 16.72 1.49
CA ALA A 111 -11.37 15.41 1.82
C ALA A 111 -12.45 14.35 2.17
N ARG A 112 -13.66 14.74 2.60
CA ARG A 112 -14.76 13.78 2.87
C ARG A 112 -15.42 13.23 1.62
N THR A 113 -15.32 13.96 0.51
CA THR A 113 -16.02 13.67 -0.75
C THR A 113 -15.06 13.48 -1.91
N TRP A 114 -13.77 13.68 -1.68
CA TRP A 114 -12.72 13.42 -2.64
C TRP A 114 -12.80 11.96 -3.06
N LYS A 115 -12.70 11.75 -4.36
CA LYS A 115 -12.51 10.44 -4.95
C LYS A 115 -11.16 10.48 -5.63
N PRO A 116 -10.40 9.37 -5.62
CA PRO A 116 -9.26 9.25 -6.49
C PRO A 116 -9.69 9.61 -7.91
N LEU A 117 -8.98 10.54 -8.54
CA LEU A 117 -9.08 10.69 -10.00
C LEU A 117 -8.78 9.30 -10.57
N SER A 118 -9.78 8.69 -11.21
CA SER A 118 -9.66 7.34 -11.77
C SER A 118 -8.40 7.28 -12.62
N LYS A 119 -7.41 6.54 -12.11
CA LYS A 119 -6.11 6.27 -12.71
C LYS A 119 -5.51 7.53 -13.35
N SER A 120 -4.71 8.29 -12.61
CA SER A 120 -3.59 8.96 -13.27
C SER A 120 -2.86 7.86 -14.05
N ASN A 121 -2.90 7.94 -15.38
CA ASN A 121 -2.27 7.03 -16.33
C ASN A 121 -0.74 6.95 -16.20
N ASP A 122 -0.19 7.32 -15.04
CA ASP A 122 1.21 7.23 -14.65
C ASP A 122 1.53 5.87 -14.03
N ARG A 123 0.83 4.81 -14.45
CA ARG A 123 1.46 3.50 -14.38
C ARG A 123 2.71 3.65 -15.24
N GLN A 124 3.89 3.55 -14.62
CA GLN A 124 5.08 3.32 -15.44
C GLN A 124 4.73 2.11 -16.32
N PRO A 125 4.94 2.18 -17.64
CA PRO A 125 4.72 1.04 -18.51
C PRO A 125 5.71 -0.06 -18.09
N VAL A 126 5.30 -0.85 -17.12
CA VAL A 126 5.81 -2.18 -16.88
C VAL A 126 5.13 -3.04 -17.94
N ALA A 127 5.94 -3.88 -18.58
CA ALA A 127 5.58 -4.66 -19.76
C ALA A 127 4.14 -5.20 -19.71
N ASP A 128 3.41 -5.05 -20.81
CA ASP A 128 2.10 -5.66 -21.07
C ASP A 128 2.14 -7.16 -20.74
N GLY A 129 1.86 -7.50 -19.49
CA GLY A 129 2.05 -8.83 -18.96
C GLY A 129 1.32 -9.01 -17.64
N PRO A 130 0.94 -10.25 -17.32
CA PRO A 130 0.17 -10.54 -16.13
C PRO A 130 0.98 -10.22 -14.86
N VAL A 131 0.29 -9.73 -13.83
CA VAL A 131 0.93 -9.16 -12.63
C VAL A 131 1.08 -10.19 -11.52
N HIS A 132 2.13 -10.03 -10.69
CA HIS A 132 2.27 -10.77 -9.44
C HIS A 132 1.72 -9.95 -8.28
N VAL A 133 0.48 -10.25 -7.86
CA VAL A 133 -0.19 -9.53 -6.78
C VAL A 133 0.18 -10.08 -5.40
N LEU A 134 0.63 -9.20 -4.51
CA LEU A 134 0.83 -9.45 -3.09
C LEU A 134 -0.27 -8.75 -2.29
N ILE A 135 -0.98 -9.46 -1.42
CA ILE A 135 -1.98 -8.86 -0.52
C ILE A 135 -1.65 -9.14 0.94
N ASP A 136 -1.76 -8.09 1.76
CA ASP A 136 -1.64 -8.13 3.20
C ASP A 136 -2.31 -6.87 3.79
N SER A 137 -2.61 -6.89 5.10
CA SER A 137 -3.22 -5.74 5.81
C SER A 137 -2.33 -5.21 6.94
N THR A 138 -2.49 -3.93 7.26
CA THR A 138 -1.73 -3.29 8.35
C THR A 138 -2.59 -2.36 9.18
N GLY A 139 -2.39 -2.39 10.50
CA GLY A 139 -3.10 -1.51 11.43
C GLY A 139 -2.56 -0.08 11.44
N LEU A 140 -3.45 0.91 11.30
CA LEU A 140 -3.22 2.33 11.51
C LEU A 140 -3.99 2.82 12.73
N LYS A 141 -3.35 3.59 13.61
CA LYS A 141 -4.03 4.11 14.81
C LYS A 141 -4.97 5.25 14.42
N VAL A 142 -6.16 5.28 14.98
CA VAL A 142 -7.05 6.44 14.94
C VAL A 142 -6.83 7.27 16.20
N TYR A 143 -7.17 8.55 16.15
CA TYR A 143 -7.21 9.39 17.33
C TYR A 143 -8.11 8.78 18.43
N GLY A 144 -7.54 8.53 19.61
CA GLY A 144 -8.23 8.26 20.87
C GLY A 144 -7.78 9.24 21.95
N ALA A 145 -8.56 9.40 23.02
CA ALA A 145 -8.12 10.17 24.19
C ALA A 145 -6.74 9.64 24.63
N GLY A 146 -5.76 10.54 24.65
CA GLY A 146 -4.36 10.21 24.34
C GLY A 146 -3.69 9.28 25.33
N GLN A 147 -2.48 8.84 24.96
CA GLN A 147 -1.58 8.11 25.85
C GLN A 147 -1.40 8.83 27.20
N TRP A 148 -1.50 10.17 27.22
CA TRP A 148 -1.54 10.98 28.45
C TRP A 148 -2.74 10.68 29.38
N LEU A 149 -3.93 10.41 28.82
CA LEU A 149 -5.09 10.00 29.61
C LEU A 149 -4.92 8.57 30.14
N GLU A 150 -4.29 7.68 29.34
CA GLU A 150 -3.90 6.33 29.78
C GLU A 150 -2.84 6.39 30.90
N GLU A 151 -1.85 7.27 30.77
CA GLU A 151 -0.74 7.46 31.72
C GLU A 151 -1.19 8.15 33.01
N LYS A 152 -2.05 9.17 32.94
CA LYS A 152 -2.48 9.95 34.10
C LYS A 152 -3.63 9.31 34.87
N HIS A 153 -4.58 8.69 34.18
CA HIS A 153 -5.81 8.19 34.79
C HIS A 153 -5.93 6.66 34.81
N GLY A 154 -4.96 5.92 34.24
CA GLY A 154 -5.01 4.46 34.18
C GLY A 154 -6.16 3.88 33.32
N VAL A 155 -7.04 4.74 32.80
CA VAL A 155 -8.15 4.37 31.94
C VAL A 155 -7.61 4.20 30.52
N LYS A 156 -7.39 2.93 30.13
CA LYS A 156 -7.10 2.59 28.73
C LYS A 156 -8.30 2.99 27.88
N SER A 157 -8.19 4.10 27.15
CA SER A 157 -9.13 4.39 26.07
C SER A 157 -9.05 3.21 25.09
N ARG A 158 -10.20 2.70 24.61
CA ARG A 158 -10.22 1.60 23.66
C ARG A 158 -9.44 2.05 22.41
N ARG A 159 -8.20 1.58 22.26
CA ARG A 159 -7.34 1.94 21.14
C ARG A 159 -8.11 1.58 19.86
N SER A 160 -8.59 2.58 19.15
CA SER A 160 -9.30 2.37 17.90
C SER A 160 -8.27 2.38 16.77
N TRP A 161 -8.25 1.31 16.00
CA TRP A 161 -7.40 1.19 14.82
C TRP A 161 -8.27 1.07 13.58
N ARG A 162 -7.67 1.30 12.42
CA ARG A 162 -8.18 0.92 11.10
C ARG A 162 -7.23 -0.09 10.48
N LYS A 163 -7.74 -0.94 9.62
CA LYS A 163 -6.92 -1.82 8.79
C LYS A 163 -6.81 -1.22 7.40
N LEU A 164 -5.58 -0.97 6.97
CA LEU A 164 -5.25 -0.62 5.59
C LEU A 164 -4.82 -1.90 4.88
N HIS A 165 -5.63 -2.34 3.93
CA HIS A 165 -5.35 -3.47 3.05
C HIS A 165 -4.68 -2.92 1.80
N LEU A 166 -3.58 -3.55 1.38
CA LEU A 166 -2.83 -3.15 0.20
C LEU A 166 -2.71 -4.35 -0.73
N ALA A 167 -2.86 -4.09 -2.03
CA ALA A 167 -2.42 -4.98 -3.09
C ALA A 167 -1.21 -4.33 -3.78
N VAL A 168 -0.09 -5.06 -3.83
CA VAL A 168 1.16 -4.59 -4.39
C VAL A 168 1.57 -5.51 -5.54
N ASP A 169 1.93 -4.92 -6.68
CA ASP A 169 2.64 -5.68 -7.72
C ASP A 169 4.07 -5.96 -7.24
N ALA A 170 4.43 -7.24 -7.15
CA ALA A 170 5.72 -7.69 -6.64
C ALA A 170 6.89 -7.21 -7.51
N ASP A 171 6.68 -7.02 -8.81
CA ASP A 171 7.77 -6.77 -9.74
C ASP A 171 8.05 -5.26 -9.89
N SER A 172 7.02 -4.40 -9.89
CA SER A 172 7.18 -2.94 -9.85
C SER A 172 7.34 -2.40 -8.42
N GLY A 173 6.66 -3.00 -7.44
CA GLY A 173 6.50 -2.48 -6.08
C GLY A 173 5.42 -1.40 -5.95
N GLU A 174 4.63 -1.18 -7.01
CA GLU A 174 3.48 -0.27 -7.05
C GLU A 174 2.32 -0.82 -6.22
N ILE A 175 1.64 0.07 -5.50
CA ILE A 175 0.38 -0.27 -4.83
C ILE A 175 -0.73 -0.12 -5.87
N ILE A 176 -1.27 -1.24 -6.34
CA ILE A 176 -2.25 -1.31 -7.44
C ILE A 176 -3.70 -1.26 -6.95
N ALA A 177 -3.95 -1.67 -5.71
CA ALA A 177 -5.25 -1.51 -5.06
C ALA A 177 -5.06 -1.30 -3.55
N HIS A 178 -6.04 -0.66 -2.92
CA HIS A 178 -6.05 -0.45 -1.47
C HIS A 178 -7.47 -0.30 -0.95
N SER A 179 -7.68 -0.67 0.31
CA SER A 179 -8.91 -0.39 1.03
C SER A 179 -8.62 -0.09 2.49
N LEU A 180 -9.44 0.75 3.12
CA LEU A 180 -9.35 1.02 4.55
C LEU A 180 -10.66 0.61 5.22
N THR A 181 -10.56 -0.28 6.20
CA THR A 181 -11.70 -0.82 6.95
C THR A 181 -11.59 -0.53 8.44
N ASP A 182 -12.64 -0.84 9.18
CA ASP A 182 -12.53 -0.97 10.63
C ASP A 182 -11.64 -2.17 11.02
N GLN A 183 -11.46 -2.33 12.33
CA GLN A 183 -10.62 -3.37 12.91
C GLN A 183 -11.27 -4.76 12.95
N GLU A 184 -12.59 -4.84 12.85
CA GLU A 184 -13.38 -6.08 13.04
C GLU A 184 -13.60 -6.80 11.71
N THR A 185 -13.50 -6.04 10.60
CA THR A 185 -13.51 -6.56 9.24
C THR A 185 -12.36 -7.57 9.05
N GLY A 186 -12.72 -8.78 8.64
CA GLY A 186 -11.77 -9.86 8.34
C GLY A 186 -10.98 -9.59 7.06
N ASP A 187 -9.70 -9.95 7.04
CA ASP A 187 -8.80 -9.59 5.93
C ASP A 187 -9.24 -10.24 4.60
N ALA A 188 -9.67 -11.51 4.64
CA ALA A 188 -10.20 -12.21 3.46
C ALA A 188 -11.46 -11.56 2.85
N SER A 189 -12.28 -10.86 3.64
CA SER A 189 -13.48 -10.19 3.13
C SER A 189 -13.18 -8.99 2.23
N GLN A 190 -11.94 -8.47 2.30
CA GLN A 190 -11.49 -7.35 1.48
C GLN A 190 -10.84 -7.79 0.18
N LEU A 191 -10.75 -9.09 -0.08
CA LEU A 191 -10.15 -9.60 -1.30
C LEU A 191 -10.93 -9.18 -2.54
N GLU A 192 -12.22 -9.51 -2.65
CA GLU A 192 -13.03 -9.17 -3.82
C GLU A 192 -13.05 -7.65 -4.08
N PRO A 193 -13.29 -6.77 -3.08
CA PRO A 193 -13.16 -5.34 -3.28
C PRO A 193 -11.78 -4.90 -3.79
N LEU A 194 -10.68 -5.54 -3.40
CA LEU A 194 -9.35 -5.21 -3.91
C LEU A 194 -9.16 -5.69 -5.36
N LEU A 195 -9.66 -6.90 -5.68
CA LEU A 195 -9.61 -7.45 -7.03
C LEU A 195 -10.39 -6.59 -8.02
N ASP A 196 -11.56 -6.04 -7.64
CA ASP A 196 -12.36 -5.14 -8.49
C ASP A 196 -11.61 -3.87 -8.96
N HIS A 197 -10.53 -3.50 -8.26
CA HIS A 197 -9.70 -2.34 -8.63
C HIS A 197 -8.49 -2.72 -9.50
N ILE A 198 -8.21 -4.01 -9.65
CA ILE A 198 -7.13 -4.55 -10.48
C ILE A 198 -7.75 -4.92 -11.83
N ASN A 199 -7.28 -4.31 -12.90
CA ASN A 199 -7.82 -4.62 -14.24
C ASN A 199 -6.96 -5.64 -14.99
N ASP A 200 -5.73 -5.85 -14.54
CA ASP A 200 -4.75 -6.68 -15.22
C ASP A 200 -4.94 -8.14 -14.84
N GLU A 201 -4.61 -9.03 -15.78
CA GLU A 201 -4.57 -10.45 -15.49
C GLU A 201 -3.53 -10.75 -14.40
N ILE A 202 -3.88 -11.63 -13.45
CA ILE A 202 -3.00 -12.04 -12.36
C ILE A 202 -2.33 -13.36 -12.75
N ASP A 203 -1.00 -13.35 -12.89
CA ASP A 203 -0.21 -14.58 -13.07
C ASP A 203 -0.05 -15.32 -11.74
N GLN A 204 0.27 -14.56 -10.70
CA GLN A 204 0.46 -15.10 -9.36
C GLN A 204 -0.20 -14.19 -8.32
N PHE A 205 -0.98 -14.82 -7.44
CA PHE A 205 -1.51 -14.19 -6.24
C PHE A 205 -0.76 -14.72 -5.03
N THR A 206 -0.32 -13.86 -4.11
CA THR A 206 0.35 -14.29 -2.88
C THR A 206 -0.16 -13.51 -1.68
N ALA A 207 -0.66 -14.26 -0.70
CA ALA A 207 -1.17 -13.69 0.54
C ALA A 207 -0.81 -14.59 1.72
N ASP A 208 -1.20 -14.18 2.91
CA ASP A 208 -0.93 -14.93 4.12
C ASP A 208 -2.04 -15.91 4.50
N GLY A 209 -1.76 -16.74 5.50
CA GLY A 209 -2.72 -17.76 5.93
C GLY A 209 -4.05 -17.21 6.47
N ALA A 210 -4.17 -15.91 6.76
CA ALA A 210 -5.46 -15.30 7.07
C ALA A 210 -6.38 -15.31 5.84
N TYR A 211 -5.81 -15.27 4.63
CA TYR A 211 -6.52 -15.39 3.36
C TYR A 211 -6.73 -16.84 2.90
N ASP A 212 -6.25 -17.85 3.64
CA ASP A 212 -6.48 -19.25 3.29
C ASP A 212 -7.96 -19.64 3.46
N GLY A 213 -8.58 -20.06 2.37
CA GLY A 213 -9.94 -20.58 2.33
C GLY A 213 -10.46 -20.64 0.89
N TYR A 214 -11.35 -21.58 0.60
CA TYR A 214 -11.92 -21.76 -0.75
C TYR A 214 -12.50 -20.48 -1.37
N PRO A 215 -13.25 -19.63 -0.63
CA PRO A 215 -13.76 -18.38 -1.20
C PRO A 215 -12.66 -17.48 -1.78
N THR A 216 -11.48 -17.46 -1.18
CA THR A 216 -10.32 -16.70 -1.68
C THR A 216 -9.82 -17.26 -3.01
N TYR A 217 -9.62 -18.59 -3.08
CA TYR A 217 -9.16 -19.23 -4.32
C TYR A 217 -10.19 -19.02 -5.44
N ASP A 218 -11.48 -19.21 -5.15
CA ASP A 218 -12.55 -19.02 -6.12
C ASP A 218 -12.63 -17.56 -6.62
N ALA A 219 -12.47 -16.57 -5.72
CA ALA A 219 -12.47 -15.15 -6.09
C ALA A 219 -11.30 -14.80 -7.02
N VAL A 220 -10.09 -15.28 -6.71
CA VAL A 220 -8.91 -15.05 -7.56
C VAL A 220 -9.06 -15.74 -8.91
N LEU A 221 -9.51 -16.99 -8.95
CA LEU A 221 -9.68 -17.74 -10.19
C LEU A 221 -10.84 -17.22 -11.05
N ARG A 222 -11.87 -16.62 -10.44
CA ARG A 222 -12.93 -15.91 -11.16
C ARG A 222 -12.42 -14.64 -11.83
N HIS A 223 -11.53 -13.92 -11.15
CA HIS A 223 -10.88 -12.73 -11.69
C HIS A 223 -9.85 -13.10 -12.78
N SER A 224 -9.07 -14.15 -12.56
CA SER A 224 -8.00 -14.60 -13.46
C SER A 224 -7.87 -16.11 -13.42
N ALA A 225 -8.42 -16.80 -14.42
CA ALA A 225 -8.53 -18.26 -14.44
C ALA A 225 -7.17 -18.98 -14.42
N GLY A 226 -6.12 -18.36 -14.98
CA GLY A 226 -4.76 -18.88 -15.00
C GLY A 226 -3.94 -18.60 -13.73
N ALA A 227 -4.48 -17.85 -12.76
CA ALA A 227 -3.70 -17.36 -11.64
C ALA A 227 -3.21 -18.49 -10.73
N ARG A 228 -1.90 -18.47 -10.42
CA ARG A 228 -1.30 -19.28 -9.37
C ARG A 228 -1.53 -18.63 -8.01
N VAL A 229 -2.37 -19.23 -7.17
CA VAL A 229 -2.68 -18.79 -5.82
C VAL A 229 -1.70 -19.40 -4.83
N VAL A 230 -0.83 -18.60 -4.24
CA VAL A 230 0.19 -19.01 -3.26
C VAL A 230 -0.17 -18.47 -1.88
N ILE A 231 -0.88 -19.29 -1.10
CA ILE A 231 -1.27 -18.98 0.26
C ILE A 231 -0.89 -20.17 1.15
N PRO A 232 -0.16 -19.97 2.26
CA PRO A 232 0.18 -21.07 3.14
C PRO A 232 -1.10 -21.58 3.82
N PRO A 233 -1.42 -22.88 3.70
CA PRO A 233 -2.57 -23.47 4.39
C PRO A 233 -2.48 -23.24 5.91
N ARG A 234 -3.64 -23.07 6.55
CA ARG A 234 -3.71 -22.99 8.02
C ARG A 234 -3.30 -24.32 8.64
N SER A 235 -2.82 -24.28 9.90
CA SER A 235 -2.36 -25.48 10.61
C SER A 235 -3.44 -26.54 10.85
N ASN A 236 -4.73 -26.15 10.76
CA ASN A 236 -5.89 -27.03 10.84
C ASN A 236 -6.56 -27.25 9.48
N ALA A 237 -5.87 -26.93 8.38
CA ALA A 237 -6.39 -27.17 7.03
C ALA A 237 -6.53 -28.67 6.80
N VAL A 238 -7.73 -29.08 6.40
CA VAL A 238 -8.03 -30.44 5.93
C VAL A 238 -8.35 -30.35 4.43
N GLU A 239 -7.92 -31.36 3.70
CA GLU A 239 -8.25 -31.57 2.29
C GLU A 239 -9.76 -31.80 2.13
N ARG A 240 -10.31 -31.44 0.96
CA ARG A 240 -11.74 -31.70 0.70
C ARG A 240 -11.99 -33.22 0.56
N PRO A 241 -13.02 -33.79 1.21
CA PRO A 241 -13.27 -35.24 1.15
C PRO A 241 -13.65 -35.80 -0.23
N ASN A 242 -14.12 -34.98 -1.19
CA ASN A 242 -14.37 -35.45 -2.56
C ASN A 242 -14.69 -34.34 -3.59
N VAL A 243 -14.34 -34.63 -4.86
CA VAL A 243 -14.88 -34.19 -6.18
C VAL A 243 -13.89 -33.48 -7.13
N GLN A 244 -13.26 -34.31 -7.98
CA GLN A 244 -12.94 -34.16 -9.42
C GLN A 244 -12.07 -33.00 -9.96
N ALA A 245 -11.66 -32.03 -9.16
CA ALA A 245 -10.57 -31.12 -9.53
C ALA A 245 -9.65 -30.93 -8.32
N SER A 246 -8.37 -31.34 -8.44
CA SER A 246 -7.37 -30.89 -7.46
C SER A 246 -7.40 -29.36 -7.47
N CYS A 247 -7.70 -28.76 -6.32
CA CYS A 247 -7.59 -27.31 -6.19
C CYS A 247 -6.17 -26.99 -5.73
N GLN A 248 -5.59 -25.88 -6.20
CA GLN A 248 -4.21 -25.48 -5.86
C GLN A 248 -3.94 -25.48 -4.34
N ARG A 249 -4.99 -25.28 -3.53
CA ARG A 249 -4.93 -25.38 -2.07
C ARG A 249 -4.55 -26.77 -1.56
N ASP A 250 -5.13 -27.83 -2.12
CA ASP A 250 -4.84 -29.20 -1.73
C ASP A 250 -3.43 -29.59 -2.19
N ASP A 251 -3.00 -29.15 -3.39
CA ASP A 251 -1.62 -29.31 -3.85
C ASP A 251 -0.61 -28.68 -2.88
N HIS A 252 -0.93 -27.50 -2.30
CA HIS A 252 -0.09 -26.88 -1.27
C HIS A 252 -0.04 -27.68 0.02
N ILE A 253 -1.16 -28.28 0.45
CA ILE A 253 -1.22 -29.14 1.64
C ILE A 253 -0.35 -30.37 1.43
N SER A 254 -0.54 -31.10 0.33
CA SER A 254 0.22 -32.32 0.03
C SER A 254 1.71 -32.01 -0.16
N SER A 255 2.07 -30.92 -0.86
CA SER A 255 3.46 -30.48 -1.01
C SER A 255 4.10 -30.13 0.34
N MET A 256 3.39 -29.44 1.23
CA MET A 256 3.92 -29.14 2.57
C MET A 256 4.10 -30.39 3.43
N GLN A 257 3.24 -31.40 3.30
CA GLN A 257 3.37 -32.67 4.02
C GLN A 257 4.55 -33.49 3.50
N ALA A 258 4.75 -33.56 2.18
CA ALA A 258 5.82 -34.35 1.56
C ALA A 258 7.21 -33.72 1.75
N ASP A 259 7.32 -32.41 1.51
CA ASP A 259 8.60 -31.72 1.32
C ASP A 259 8.93 -30.71 2.43
N GLY A 260 7.96 -30.44 3.31
CA GLY A 260 8.07 -29.46 4.38
C GLY A 260 7.89 -28.01 3.89
N ARG A 261 7.47 -27.15 4.83
CA ARG A 261 7.18 -25.73 4.57
C ARG A 261 8.35 -24.94 3.95
N PRO A 262 9.62 -25.11 4.35
CA PRO A 262 10.73 -24.35 3.73
C PRO A 262 10.92 -24.66 2.24
N LYS A 263 10.78 -25.92 1.83
CA LYS A 263 10.89 -26.33 0.42
C LYS A 263 9.70 -25.79 -0.38
N TRP A 264 8.47 -25.90 0.17
CA TRP A 264 7.28 -25.26 -0.39
C TRP A 264 7.45 -23.74 -0.59
N GLN A 265 8.01 -23.02 0.39
CA GLN A 265 8.21 -21.57 0.27
C GLN A 265 9.19 -21.20 -0.85
N THR A 266 10.18 -22.07 -1.09
CA THR A 266 11.18 -21.89 -2.12
C THR A 266 10.60 -22.20 -3.50
N SER A 267 9.88 -23.32 -3.65
CA SER A 267 9.28 -23.74 -4.92
C SER A 267 8.16 -22.82 -5.40
N THR A 268 7.38 -22.25 -4.48
CA THR A 268 6.25 -21.35 -4.81
C THR A 268 6.65 -19.88 -4.91
N GLY A 269 7.90 -19.53 -4.58
CA GLY A 269 8.35 -18.14 -4.54
C GLY A 269 7.69 -17.31 -3.42
N TYR A 270 7.09 -17.94 -2.41
CA TYR A 270 6.39 -17.27 -1.30
C TYR A 270 7.25 -16.21 -0.56
N GLY A 271 8.58 -16.30 -0.65
CA GLY A 271 9.51 -15.30 -0.13
C GLY A 271 9.26 -13.87 -0.64
N LYS A 272 8.70 -13.70 -1.85
CA LYS A 272 8.34 -12.38 -2.41
C LYS A 272 7.31 -11.62 -1.54
N ARG A 273 6.56 -12.30 -0.66
CA ARG A 273 5.65 -11.64 0.32
C ARG A 273 6.35 -10.60 1.19
N ALA A 274 7.65 -10.71 1.44
CA ALA A 274 8.38 -9.68 2.21
C ALA A 274 8.32 -8.28 1.56
N LEU A 275 8.03 -8.18 0.26
CA LEU A 275 7.89 -6.91 -0.46
C LEU A 275 6.64 -6.13 -0.03
N ILE A 276 5.51 -6.79 0.25
CA ILE A 276 4.34 -6.09 0.78
C ILE A 276 4.53 -5.65 2.23
N GLU A 277 5.23 -6.44 3.06
CA GLU A 277 5.66 -6.01 4.41
C GLU A 277 6.53 -4.74 4.30
N THR A 278 7.41 -4.67 3.30
CA THR A 278 8.21 -3.48 2.99
C THR A 278 7.35 -2.30 2.55
N ALA A 279 6.34 -2.52 1.69
CA ALA A 279 5.42 -1.47 1.25
C ALA A 279 4.64 -0.85 2.42
N MET A 280 4.16 -1.67 3.35
CA MET A 280 3.53 -1.21 4.60
C MET A 280 4.51 -0.44 5.49
N GLY A 281 5.77 -0.91 5.58
CA GLY A 281 6.85 -0.21 6.27
C GLY A 281 7.09 1.18 5.69
N ARG A 282 7.14 1.30 4.35
CA ARG A 282 7.24 2.60 3.64
C ARG A 282 6.06 3.50 3.97
N TYR A 283 4.84 2.98 3.90
CA TYR A 283 3.64 3.75 4.27
C TYR A 283 3.75 4.30 5.69
N LYS A 284 4.04 3.44 6.67
CA LYS A 284 4.12 3.85 8.08
C LYS A 284 5.31 4.77 8.38
N GLY A 285 6.40 4.65 7.64
CA GLY A 285 7.59 5.48 7.79
C GLY A 285 7.44 6.87 7.17
N ILE A 286 6.81 6.96 5.99
CA ILE A 286 6.69 8.20 5.21
C ILE A 286 5.42 8.95 5.57
N ILE A 287 4.27 8.27 5.53
CA ILE A 287 2.96 8.89 5.82
C ILE A 287 2.68 8.92 7.32
N GLY A 288 3.07 7.84 8.01
CA GLY A 288 2.92 7.70 9.45
C GLY A 288 2.03 6.53 9.86
N PRO A 289 2.13 6.07 11.12
CA PRO A 289 1.35 4.94 11.63
C PRO A 289 -0.03 5.36 12.18
N ARG A 290 -0.41 6.63 12.03
CA ARG A 290 -1.65 7.19 12.60
C ARG A 290 -2.43 7.92 11.52
N LEU A 291 -3.74 7.82 11.58
CA LEU A 291 -4.68 8.61 10.80
C LEU A 291 -5.05 9.86 11.60
N HIS A 292 -5.10 11.00 10.91
CA HIS A 292 -5.38 12.31 11.50
C HIS A 292 -6.81 12.78 11.24
N ALA A 293 -7.43 12.30 10.17
CA ALA A 293 -8.82 12.56 9.86
C ALA A 293 -9.78 12.03 10.95
N ARG A 294 -10.84 12.79 11.19
CA ARG A 294 -11.84 12.50 12.25
C ARG A 294 -12.94 11.55 11.78
N SER A 295 -13.45 11.75 10.57
CA SER A 295 -14.50 10.90 9.99
C SER A 295 -13.88 9.71 9.26
N PHE A 296 -14.60 8.59 9.21
CA PHE A 296 -14.12 7.41 8.51
C PHE A 296 -13.89 7.65 7.01
N ARG A 297 -14.79 8.39 6.34
CA ARG A 297 -14.60 8.75 4.92
C ARG A 297 -13.32 9.57 4.69
N SER A 298 -13.04 10.56 5.54
CA SER A 298 -11.79 11.32 5.43
C SER A 298 -10.56 10.47 5.75
N GLN A 299 -10.67 9.46 6.61
CA GLN A 299 -9.59 8.51 6.86
C GLN A 299 -9.30 7.65 5.63
N GLN A 300 -10.34 7.22 4.90
CA GLN A 300 -10.19 6.51 3.62
C GLN A 300 -9.46 7.39 2.60
N THR A 301 -9.86 8.66 2.47
CA THR A 301 -9.17 9.64 1.62
C THR A 301 -7.72 9.85 2.04
N GLU A 302 -7.44 10.02 3.33
CA GLU A 302 -6.09 10.16 3.87
C GLU A 302 -5.24 8.94 3.49
N ALA A 303 -5.79 7.73 3.63
CA ALA A 303 -5.10 6.52 3.22
C ALA A 303 -4.82 6.45 1.71
N ALA A 304 -5.81 6.81 0.90
CA ALA A 304 -5.70 6.84 -0.56
C ALA A 304 -4.63 7.84 -1.04
N ILE A 305 -4.62 9.05 -0.49
CA ILE A 305 -3.59 10.06 -0.80
C ILE A 305 -2.21 9.57 -0.35
N GLY A 306 -2.13 8.90 0.81
CA GLY A 306 -0.91 8.25 1.26
C GLY A 306 -0.37 7.21 0.26
N VAL A 307 -1.26 6.42 -0.34
CA VAL A 307 -0.92 5.48 -1.41
C VAL A 307 -0.44 6.21 -2.67
N THR A 308 -1.15 7.27 -3.11
CA THR A 308 -0.74 8.09 -4.27
C THR A 308 0.66 8.67 -4.08
N ILE A 309 0.97 9.18 -2.89
CA ILE A 309 2.30 9.70 -2.54
C ILE A 309 3.37 8.63 -2.72
N LEU A 310 3.14 7.42 -2.22
CA LEU A 310 4.11 6.32 -2.32
C LEU A 310 4.36 5.90 -3.77
N ASN A 311 3.29 5.78 -4.57
CA ASN A 311 3.42 5.45 -5.98
C ASN A 311 4.15 6.57 -6.75
N ARG A 312 3.87 7.85 -6.46
CA ARG A 312 4.61 8.97 -7.04
C ARG A 312 6.09 8.98 -6.64
N MET A 313 6.40 8.66 -5.39
CA MET A 313 7.79 8.50 -4.94
C MET A 313 8.49 7.31 -5.62
N LEU A 314 7.75 6.23 -5.89
CA LEU A 314 8.24 5.05 -6.61
C LEU A 314 8.58 5.41 -8.07
N ALA A 315 7.71 6.17 -8.73
CA ALA A 315 7.91 6.66 -10.10
C ALA A 315 9.16 7.55 -10.24
N CYS A 316 9.56 8.26 -9.18
CA CYS A 316 10.81 9.02 -9.18
C CYS A 316 12.05 8.12 -9.30
N GLY A 317 11.98 6.88 -8.83
CA GLY A 317 13.05 5.88 -8.89
C GLY A 317 13.00 4.90 -7.72
N ARG A 318 13.56 3.69 -7.93
CA ARG A 318 13.54 2.59 -6.97
C ARG A 318 14.88 1.83 -6.93
N PRO A 319 15.22 1.19 -5.80
CA PRO A 319 16.45 0.42 -5.71
C PRO A 319 16.34 -0.89 -6.49
N LYS A 320 17.34 -1.20 -7.31
CA LYS A 320 17.57 -2.51 -7.93
C LYS A 320 18.51 -3.33 -7.04
N SER A 321 17.92 -4.02 -6.08
CA SER A 321 18.66 -4.81 -5.07
C SER A 321 18.94 -6.23 -5.57
N VAL A 322 20.21 -6.62 -5.58
CA VAL A 322 20.63 -8.00 -5.82
C VAL A 322 21.14 -8.62 -4.52
N ARG A 323 20.88 -9.92 -4.33
CA ARG A 323 21.41 -10.64 -3.18
C ARG A 323 22.92 -10.76 -3.34
N CYS A 324 23.68 -10.47 -2.28
CA CYS A 324 25.10 -10.74 -2.26
C CYS A 324 25.29 -12.25 -2.08
N GLU A 325 26.04 -12.88 -2.98
CA GLU A 325 26.52 -14.23 -2.77
C GLU A 325 27.46 -14.25 -1.56
N ALA A 326 27.33 -15.25 -0.69
CA ALA A 326 28.31 -15.46 0.35
C ALA A 326 29.61 -15.90 -0.35
N PRO A 327 30.80 -15.40 0.04
CA PRO A 327 32.04 -15.94 -0.48
C PRO A 327 32.02 -17.44 -0.20
N THR A 328 32.10 -18.25 -1.26
CA THR A 328 32.39 -19.68 -1.16
C THR A 328 33.65 -19.78 -0.33
N ALA A 329 33.53 -20.33 0.87
CA ALA A 329 34.69 -20.65 1.67
C ALA A 329 35.54 -21.58 0.81
N ALA A 330 36.66 -21.06 0.30
CA ALA A 330 37.66 -21.87 -0.36
C ALA A 330 38.15 -22.86 0.69
N THR A 331 37.71 -24.11 0.56
CA THR A 331 38.27 -25.24 1.29
C THR A 331 39.75 -25.28 0.91
N LYS A 332 40.61 -24.87 1.83
CA LYS A 332 42.02 -25.25 1.84
C LYS A 332 42.17 -26.53 2.64
#